data_AF-A0A535YR10-F1
#
_entry.id   AF-A0A535YR10-F1
#
_cell.length_a   1.000
_cell.length_b   1.000
_cell.length_c   1.000
_cell.angle_alpha   90.00
_cell.angle_beta   90.00
_cell.angle_gamma   90.00
#
_symmetry.space_group_name_H-M   'P 1'
#
loop_
_entity.id
_entity.type
_entity.pdbx_description
1 polymer ?
#
loop_
_entity_poly.entity_id
_entity_poly.type
_entity_poly.pdbx_seq_one_letter_code
_entity_poly.pdbx_strand_id
1 'polypeptide(L)'
;ETDDGLHGHEGAFVMCSFWLVSALSEIGEHQRARQLCEKLLSFASPLGLYAEEIDPSSGRHLGNFPQAFTHLALINAVMHVIEAEQAVQKAVRPTPERLVF
;
A
#
# COMPACT_ATOMS: atom_id res chain seq x y z
N GLU A 1 -6.54 29.66 -1.32
CA GLU A 1 -5.40 29.12 -2.08
C GLU A 1 -4.29 30.14 -2.08
N THR A 2 -3.06 29.71 -1.78
CA THR A 2 -1.84 30.51 -1.91
C THR A 2 -1.04 29.90 -3.05
N ASP A 3 -0.74 30.72 -4.05
CA ASP A 3 0.07 30.36 -5.22
C ASP A 3 1.52 30.11 -4.76
N ASP A 4 1.98 28.86 -4.89
CA ASP A 4 3.31 28.42 -4.50
C ASP A 4 4.35 28.55 -5.64
N GLY A 5 3.92 29.01 -6.81
CA GLY A 5 4.80 29.23 -7.98
C GLY A 5 5.25 27.94 -8.68
N LEU A 6 4.68 26.78 -8.35
CA LEU A 6 4.97 25.52 -9.04
C LEU A 6 3.97 25.26 -10.15
N HIS A 7 4.43 25.36 -11.40
CA HIS A 7 3.60 25.03 -12.57
C HIS A 7 3.61 23.51 -12.82
N GLY A 8 2.55 22.82 -12.45
CA GLY A 8 2.34 21.41 -12.71
C GLY A 8 0.97 20.93 -12.22
N HIS A 9 0.44 19.87 -12.82
CA HIS A 9 -0.74 19.19 -12.26
C HIS A 9 -0.27 18.33 -11.09
N GLU A 10 -0.68 18.64 -9.87
CA GLU A 10 -0.37 17.84 -8.68
C GLU A 10 -0.96 16.43 -8.80
N GLY A 11 -0.19 15.42 -8.43
CA GLY A 11 -0.64 14.03 -8.33
C GLY A 11 -1.07 13.67 -6.91
N ALA A 12 -1.54 12.44 -6.74
CA ALA A 12 -1.78 11.88 -5.42
C ALA A 12 -0.44 11.44 -4.80
N PHE A 13 -0.17 11.89 -3.58
CA PHE A 13 1.02 11.50 -2.83
C PHE A 13 0.97 10.01 -2.49
N VAL A 14 1.87 9.23 -3.11
CA VAL A 14 1.78 7.76 -3.10
C VAL A 14 2.08 7.21 -1.70
N MET A 15 2.99 7.84 -0.98
CA MET A 15 3.33 7.49 0.41
C MET A 15 2.10 7.49 1.32
N CYS A 16 1.25 8.52 1.23
CA CYS A 16 0.02 8.63 2.03
C CYS A 16 -0.97 7.52 1.70
N SER A 17 -1.02 7.09 0.44
CA SER A 17 -1.87 5.98 0.01
C SER A 17 -1.42 4.65 0.60
N PHE A 18 -0.10 4.39 0.68
CA PHE A 18 0.43 3.21 1.36
C PHE A 18 0.21 3.27 2.88
N TRP A 19 0.33 4.44 3.50
CA TRP A 19 -0.06 4.58 4.92
C TRP A 19 -1.53 4.28 5.17
N LEU A 20 -2.43 4.66 4.25
CA LEU A 20 -3.83 4.30 4.36
C LEU A 20 -4.04 2.78 4.30
N VAL A 21 -3.25 2.05 3.50
CA VAL A 21 -3.27 0.58 3.52
C VAL A 21 -2.90 0.04 4.90
N SER A 22 -1.79 0.52 5.49
CA SER A 22 -1.38 0.11 6.85
C SER A 22 -2.47 0.39 7.87
N ALA A 23 -3.05 1.60 7.85
CA ALA A 23 -4.12 1.99 8.76
C ALA A 23 -5.36 1.12 8.62
N LEU A 24 -5.80 0.82 7.38
CA LEU A 24 -6.92 -0.08 7.12
C LEU A 24 -6.64 -1.50 7.64
N SER A 25 -5.41 -2.00 7.47
CA SER A 25 -5.00 -3.30 8.01
C SER A 25 -5.07 -3.31 9.54
N GLU A 26 -4.58 -2.27 10.21
CA GLU A 26 -4.57 -2.17 11.67
C GLU A 26 -5.98 -2.11 12.29
N ILE A 27 -6.93 -1.43 11.63
CA ILE A 27 -8.31 -1.32 12.14
C ILE A 27 -9.20 -2.51 11.78
N GLY A 28 -8.64 -3.59 11.20
CA GLY A 28 -9.39 -4.80 10.84
C GLY A 28 -10.10 -4.75 9.48
N GLU A 29 -9.95 -3.67 8.73
CA GLU A 29 -10.53 -3.47 7.39
C GLU A 29 -9.68 -4.16 6.30
N HIS A 30 -9.32 -5.43 6.54
CA HIS A 30 -8.31 -6.17 5.78
C HIS A 30 -8.65 -6.29 4.28
N GLN A 31 -9.93 -6.49 3.94
CA GLN A 31 -10.35 -6.58 2.54
C GLN A 31 -10.12 -5.27 1.79
N ARG A 32 -10.41 -4.12 2.43
CA ARG A 32 -10.18 -2.80 1.85
C ARG A 32 -8.70 -2.48 1.75
N ALA A 33 -7.93 -2.84 2.79
CA ALA A 33 -6.48 -2.71 2.79
C ALA A 33 -5.86 -3.47 1.62
N ARG A 34 -6.26 -4.73 1.43
CA ARG A 34 -5.80 -5.57 0.32
C ARG A 34 -6.12 -4.97 -1.04
N GLN A 35 -7.38 -4.58 -1.27
CA GLN A 35 -7.81 -4.00 -2.55
C GLN A 35 -7.06 -2.71 -2.89
N LEU A 36 -6.87 -1.83 -1.89
CA LEU A 36 -6.09 -0.62 -2.08
C LEU A 36 -4.61 -0.94 -2.35
N CYS A 37 -4.03 -1.89 -1.61
CA CYS A 37 -2.65 -2.33 -1.82
C CYS A 37 -2.43 -2.86 -3.23
N GLU A 38 -3.30 -3.76 -3.71
CA GLU A 38 -3.25 -4.32 -5.08
C GLU A 38 -3.37 -3.21 -6.14
N LYS A 39 -4.27 -2.24 -5.93
CA LYS A 39 -4.39 -1.08 -6.82
C LYS A 39 -3.10 -0.26 -6.84
N LEU A 40 -2.51 0.04 -5.68
CA LEU A 40 -1.25 0.79 -5.63
C LEU A 40 -0.10 0.03 -6.28
N LEU A 41 -0.02 -1.29 -6.07
CA LEU A 41 0.96 -2.18 -6.69
C LEU A 41 0.90 -2.17 -8.22
N SER A 42 -0.30 -1.95 -8.79
CA SER A 42 -0.49 -1.85 -10.24
C SER A 42 0.13 -0.60 -10.87
N PHE A 43 0.45 0.42 -10.08
CA PHE A 43 1.14 1.62 -10.56
C PHE A 43 2.65 1.53 -10.52
N ALA A 44 3.24 0.38 -10.16
CA ALA A 44 4.69 0.23 -10.22
C ALA A 44 5.21 0.50 -11.64
N SER A 45 6.31 1.23 -11.76
CA SER A 45 7.04 1.30 -13.03
C SER A 45 7.52 -0.10 -13.47
N PRO A 46 7.96 -0.29 -14.73
CA PRO A 46 8.49 -1.58 -15.19
C PRO A 46 9.67 -2.13 -14.36
N LEU A 47 10.36 -1.27 -13.61
CA LEU A 47 11.45 -1.64 -12.71
C LEU A 47 10.99 -1.90 -11.26
N GLY A 48 9.68 -1.84 -10.99
CA GLY A 48 9.13 -1.98 -9.64
C GLY A 48 9.27 -0.72 -8.77
N LEU A 49 9.61 0.43 -9.37
CA LEU A 49 9.89 1.68 -8.65
C LEU A 49 8.71 2.65 -8.65
N TYR A 50 8.62 3.45 -7.58
CA TYR A 50 7.60 4.49 -7.38
C TYR A 50 8.18 5.90 -7.34
N ALA A 51 7.34 6.85 -7.76
CA ALA A 51 7.61 8.28 -7.57
C ALA A 51 7.01 8.77 -6.26
N GLU A 52 7.22 10.05 -5.99
CA GLU A 52 6.57 10.80 -4.92
C GLU A 52 5.05 10.88 -5.12
N GLU A 53 4.65 11.19 -6.34
CA GLU A 53 3.26 11.36 -6.73
C GLU A 53 2.90 10.50 -7.94
N ILE A 54 1.63 10.13 -8.03
CA ILE A 54 1.04 9.52 -9.23
C ILE A 54 -0.21 10.31 -9.61
N ASP A 55 -0.31 10.70 -10.88
CA ASP A 55 -1.57 11.18 -11.43
C ASP A 55 -2.60 10.04 -11.42
N PRO A 56 -3.69 10.16 -10.63
CA PRO A 56 -4.67 9.08 -10.48
C PRO A 56 -5.44 8.77 -11.77
N SER A 57 -5.46 9.71 -12.73
CA SER A 57 -6.18 9.54 -14.00
C SER A 57 -5.36 8.79 -15.05
N SER A 58 -4.08 9.12 -15.19
CA SER A 58 -3.20 8.53 -16.19
C SER A 58 -2.25 7.45 -15.65
N GLY A 59 -2.06 7.38 -14.34
CA GLY A 59 -1.02 6.55 -13.71
C GLY A 59 0.40 7.11 -13.90
N ARG A 60 0.54 8.32 -14.43
CA ARG A 60 1.85 8.93 -14.66
C ARG A 60 2.54 9.26 -13.33
N HIS A 61 3.80 8.87 -13.23
CA HIS A 61 4.68 9.21 -12.12
C HIS A 61 5.08 10.69 -12.19
N LEU A 62 4.99 11.38 -11.06
CA LEU A 62 5.25 12.81 -10.90
C LEU A 62 6.20 13.04 -9.70
N GLY A 63 6.93 14.15 -9.74
CA GLY A 63 7.88 14.51 -8.69
C GLY A 63 9.12 13.62 -8.66
N ASN A 64 9.68 13.43 -7.46
CA ASN A 64 10.92 12.68 -7.27
C ASN A 64 10.77 11.22 -7.68
N PHE A 65 11.72 10.69 -8.47
CA PHE A 65 11.74 9.29 -8.89
C PHE A 65 13.18 8.73 -8.99
N PRO A 66 13.49 7.59 -8.34
CA PRO A 66 12.65 6.86 -7.39
C PRO A 66 12.57 7.59 -6.03
N GLN A 67 11.39 7.62 -5.42
CA GLN A 67 11.20 8.27 -4.11
C GLN A 67 11.37 7.27 -2.96
N ALA A 68 12.44 7.39 -2.18
CA ALA A 68 12.77 6.43 -1.11
C ALA A 68 11.67 6.29 -0.05
N PHE A 69 11.06 7.41 0.36
CA PHE A 69 9.99 7.41 1.36
C PHE A 69 8.73 6.67 0.90
N THR A 70 8.38 6.77 -0.39
CA THR A 70 7.28 5.99 -0.97
C THR A 70 7.57 4.49 -0.87
N HIS A 71 8.81 4.07 -1.13
CA HIS A 71 9.19 2.65 -1.02
C HIS A 71 9.20 2.16 0.43
N LEU A 72 9.60 2.99 1.39
CA LEU A 72 9.49 2.65 2.82
C LEU A 72 8.02 2.42 3.23
N ALA A 73 7.11 3.30 2.79
CA ALA A 73 5.69 3.15 3.06
C ALA A 73 5.10 1.91 2.37
N LEU A 74 5.50 1.63 1.12
CA LEU A 74 5.14 0.40 0.39
C LEU A 74 5.51 -0.86 1.19
N ILE A 75 6.76 -0.96 1.65
CA ILE A 75 7.23 -2.14 2.40
C ILE A 75 6.38 -2.34 3.66
N ASN A 76 6.14 -1.28 4.43
CA ASN A 76 5.30 -1.36 5.63
C ASN A 76 3.86 -1.76 5.31
N ALA A 77 3.26 -1.19 4.26
CA ALA A 77 1.90 -1.52 3.87
C ALA A 77 1.74 -2.99 3.48
N VAL A 78 2.66 -3.52 2.67
CA VAL A 78 2.66 -4.92 2.24
C VAL A 78 2.86 -5.86 3.43
N MET A 79 3.76 -5.52 4.36
CA MET A 79 3.95 -6.30 5.60
C MET A 79 2.66 -6.40 6.41
N HIS A 80 1.95 -5.30 6.64
CA HIS A 80 0.66 -5.32 7.36
C HIS A 80 -0.39 -6.19 6.66
N VAL A 81 -0.49 -6.14 5.33
CA VAL A 81 -1.43 -6.98 4.56
C VAL A 81 -1.07 -8.46 4.70
N ILE A 82 0.22 -8.82 4.58
CA ILE A 82 0.68 -10.20 4.74
C ILE A 82 0.35 -10.73 6.14
N GLU A 83 0.62 -9.94 7.18
CA GLU A 83 0.34 -10.32 8.57
C GLU A 83 -1.16 -10.53 8.82
N ALA A 84 -2.00 -9.61 8.32
CA ALA A 84 -3.45 -9.73 8.40
C ALA A 84 -3.97 -11.01 7.72
N GLU A 85 -3.47 -11.33 6.53
CA GLU A 85 -3.86 -12.54 5.81
C GLU A 85 -3.43 -13.82 6.53
N GLN A 86 -2.24 -13.83 7.11
CA GLN A 86 -1.76 -14.96 7.92
C GLN A 86 -2.58 -15.15 9.19
N ALA A 87 -3.02 -14.06 9.84
CA ALA A 87 -3.88 -14.12 11.00
C ALA A 87 -5.24 -14.76 10.66
N VAL A 88 -5.84 -14.36 9.53
CA VAL A 88 -7.08 -14.96 9.02
C VAL A 88 -6.88 -16.45 8.71
N GLN A 89 -5.80 -16.83 8.04
CA GLN A 89 -5.52 -18.25 7.73
C GLN A 89 -5.33 -19.12 8.97
N LYS A 90 -4.66 -18.59 10.02
CA LYS A 90 -4.50 -19.29 11.29
C LYS A 90 -5.84 -19.51 11.99
N ALA A 91 -6.75 -18.54 11.93
CA ALA A 91 -8.09 -18.65 12.51
C ALA A 91 -8.97 -19.70 11.78
N VAL A 92 -8.75 -19.90 10.48
CA VAL A 92 -9.52 -20.86 9.66
C VAL A 92 -9.00 -22.30 9.76
N ARG A 93 -7.70 -22.51 10.06
CA ARG A 93 -7.15 -23.87 10.22
C ARG A 93 -7.66 -24.51 11.51
N PRO A 94 -8.29 -25.70 11.47
CA PRO A 94 -8.63 -26.41 12.69
C PRO A 94 -7.34 -26.73 13.45
N THR A 95 -7.33 -26.47 14.77
CA THR A 95 -6.29 -27.01 15.65
C THR A 95 -6.26 -28.53 15.47
N PRO A 96 -5.09 -29.14 15.16
CA PRO A 96 -5.02 -30.59 15.10
C PRO A 96 -5.48 -31.12 16.45
N GLU A 97 -6.53 -31.96 16.45
CA GLU A 97 -6.95 -32.70 17.63
C GLU A 97 -5.70 -33.33 18.22
N ARG A 98 -5.35 -32.96 19.46
CA ARG A 98 -4.33 -33.68 20.21
C ARG A 98 -4.81 -35.12 20.24
N LEU A 99 -4.18 -36.00 19.47
CA LEU A 99 -4.31 -37.43 19.66
C LEU A 99 -3.90 -37.71 21.09
N VAL A 100 -4.89 -37.92 21.94
CA VAL A 100 -4.70 -38.44 23.29
C VAL A 100 -4.48 -39.95 23.07
N PHE A 101 -3.22 -40.37 23.12
CA PHE A 101 -2.86 -41.78 23.25
C PHE A 101 -3.05 -42.23 24.70
#